data_AF-A0A632EL45-F1
#
_entry.id   AF-A0A632EL45-F1
#
_cell.length_a   1.000
_cell.length_b   1.000
_cell.length_c   1.000
_cell.angle_alpha   90.00
_cell.angle_beta   90.00
_cell.angle_gamma   90.00
#
_symmetry.space_group_name_H-M   'P 1'
#
loop_
_entity.id
_entity.type
_entity.pdbx_description
1 polymer ?
#
loop_
_entity_poly.entity_id
_entity_poly.type
_entity_poly.pdbx_seq_one_letter_code
_entity_poly.pdbx_strand_id
1 'polypeptide(L)'
;MPRYYKISRSWEGRRYIYRNDVLLEAIVTSDTNQNTEETLIQWLNDQEKGTTTVDYKNITCWYYGGVWLHYLINNDALSLYMHSSGEDAFDSIHFCAREIARIFYKNHPGINIRWIEHPHKRNNLRQTSINSEP
;
A
#
# COMPACT_ATOMS: atom_id res chain seq x y z
N MET A 1 14.62 9.04 13.89
CA MET A 1 14.17 9.46 12.55
C MET A 1 12.98 8.60 12.15
N PRO A 2 11.87 9.19 11.67
CA PRO A 2 10.75 8.42 11.15
C PRO A 2 11.28 7.49 10.06
N ARG A 3 10.98 6.19 10.15
CA ARG A 3 11.45 5.21 9.17
C ARG A 3 10.62 5.36 7.90
N TYR A 4 11.02 6.31 7.06
CA TYR A 4 10.55 6.39 5.68
C TYR A 4 10.82 5.06 4.97
N TYR A 5 9.94 4.71 4.05
CA TYR A 5 10.09 3.52 3.24
C TYR A 5 11.44 3.53 2.50
N LYS A 6 12.17 2.43 2.60
CA LYS A 6 13.41 2.17 1.85
C LYS A 6 13.24 0.82 1.17
N ILE A 7 13.41 0.82 -0.15
CA ILE A 7 13.39 -0.39 -0.96
C ILE A 7 14.51 -1.32 -0.47
N SER A 8 14.19 -2.58 -0.18
CA SER A 8 15.19 -3.58 0.18
C SER A 8 16.07 -3.93 -1.04
N ARG A 9 17.34 -4.29 -0.80
CA ARG A 9 18.25 -4.74 -1.87
C ARG A 9 17.69 -5.93 -2.65
N SER A 10 16.97 -6.83 -1.98
CA SER A 10 16.32 -7.98 -2.61
C SER A 10 15.20 -7.57 -3.58
N TRP A 11 14.56 -6.42 -3.36
CA TRP A 11 13.52 -5.89 -4.23
C TRP A 11 14.08 -5.00 -5.33
N GLU A 12 15.15 -4.25 -5.04
CA GLU A 12 15.87 -3.41 -6.00
C GLU A 12 16.37 -4.19 -7.23
N GLY A 13 16.85 -5.43 -7.04
CA GLY A 13 17.24 -6.32 -8.15
C GLY A 13 16.09 -6.70 -9.10
N ARG A 14 14.83 -6.45 -8.72
CA ARG A 14 13.63 -6.70 -9.55
C ARG A 14 13.12 -5.47 -10.28
N ARG A 15 13.69 -4.29 -9.99
CA ARG A 15 13.29 -2.97 -10.53
C ARG A 15 13.35 -2.91 -12.06
N TYR A 16 14.28 -3.63 -12.67
CA TYR A 16 14.54 -3.53 -14.11
C TYR A 16 13.69 -4.47 -14.98
N ILE A 17 12.73 -5.18 -14.39
CA ILE A 17 11.85 -6.08 -15.14
C ILE A 17 10.50 -5.37 -15.31
N TYR A 18 10.31 -4.72 -16.46
CA TYR A 18 9.08 -4.00 -16.87
C TYR A 18 7.78 -4.82 -16.83
N ARG A 19 7.88 -6.13 -16.56
CA ARG A 19 6.74 -7.06 -16.41
C ARG A 19 6.32 -7.26 -14.96
N ASN A 20 7.00 -6.66 -14.00
CA ASN A 20 6.73 -6.83 -12.59
C ASN A 20 5.72 -5.80 -12.12
N ASP A 21 4.55 -6.29 -11.71
CA ASP A 21 3.69 -5.55 -10.82
C ASP A 21 4.34 -5.52 -9.42
N VAL A 22 4.04 -4.48 -8.65
CA VAL A 22 4.64 -4.24 -7.34
C VAL A 22 3.52 -3.97 -6.36
N LEU A 23 3.54 -4.68 -5.23
CA LEU A 23 2.65 -4.43 -4.10
C LEU A 23 3.48 -4.14 -2.87
N LEU A 24 3.22 -2.97 -2.28
CA LEU A 24 3.74 -2.59 -0.98
C LEU A 24 2.56 -2.52 -0.01
N GLU A 25 2.75 -3.05 1.19
CA GLU A 25 1.80 -2.89 2.28
C GLU A 25 2.43 -2.02 3.36
N ALA A 26 1.66 -1.06 3.87
CA ALA A 26 2.00 -0.27 5.04
C ALA A 26 1.05 -0.63 6.17
N ILE A 27 1.58 -1.16 7.27
CA ILE A 27 0.83 -1.39 8.49
C ILE A 27 1.15 -0.26 9.45
N VAL A 28 0.14 0.56 9.70
CA VAL A 28 0.20 1.72 10.60
C VAL A 28 -0.41 1.31 11.93
N THR A 29 0.40 1.39 12.98
CA THR A 29 0.01 1.09 14.37
C THR A 29 0.32 2.28 15.25
N SER A 30 -0.51 2.50 16.26
CA SER A 30 -0.31 3.56 17.25
C SER A 30 -0.43 2.98 18.65
N ASP A 31 0.49 3.37 19.55
CA ASP A 31 0.40 3.05 20.99
C ASP A 31 -0.63 3.94 21.71
N THR A 32 -1.29 4.84 20.98
CA THR A 32 -2.31 5.78 21.46
C THR A 32 -3.56 5.74 20.58
N ASN A 33 -4.74 6.09 21.09
CA ASN A 33 -6.00 6.22 20.32
C ASN A 33 -5.93 7.39 19.31
N GLN A 34 -5.07 7.27 18.30
CA GLN A 34 -4.89 8.24 17.23
C GLN A 34 -5.80 7.88 16.06
N ASN A 35 -6.53 8.88 15.56
CA ASN A 35 -7.46 8.71 14.44
C ASN A 35 -6.71 8.68 13.09
N THR A 36 -5.89 7.64 12.88
CA THR A 36 -5.10 7.46 11.66
C THR A 36 -5.98 7.26 10.44
N GLU A 37 -7.15 6.65 10.60
CA GLU A 37 -8.14 6.50 9.54
C GLU A 37 -8.64 7.85 9.04
N GLU A 38 -9.08 8.74 9.93
CA GLU A 38 -9.60 10.05 9.53
C GLU A 38 -8.55 10.85 8.76
N THR A 39 -7.30 10.82 9.19
CA THR A 39 -6.20 11.48 8.46
C THR A 39 -5.99 10.89 7.08
N LEU A 40 -6.09 9.57 6.94
CA LEU A 40 -6.01 8.92 5.63
C LEU A 40 -7.19 9.31 4.75
N ILE A 41 -8.42 9.24 5.26
CA ILE A 41 -9.63 9.60 4.51
C ILE A 41 -9.58 11.04 4.04
N GLN A 42 -9.18 11.97 4.91
CA GLN A 42 -9.03 13.38 4.54
C GLN A 42 -8.05 13.56 3.39
N TRP A 43 -6.93 12.84 3.38
CA TRP A 43 -5.99 12.88 2.26
C TRP A 43 -6.53 12.21 0.98
N LEU A 44 -7.27 11.10 1.14
CA LEU A 44 -7.86 10.36 0.03
C LEU A 44 -9.03 11.08 -0.64
N ASN A 45 -9.71 12.00 0.05
CA ASN A 45 -10.85 12.75 -0.49
C ASN A 45 -10.49 13.58 -1.73
N ASP A 46 -9.23 14.00 -1.83
CA ASP A 46 -8.73 14.78 -2.97
C ASP A 46 -8.22 13.89 -4.11
N GLN A 47 -8.25 12.56 -3.97
CA GLN A 47 -7.71 11.62 -4.95
C GLN A 47 -8.81 11.04 -5.84
N GLU A 48 -8.43 10.69 -7.07
CA GLU A 48 -9.32 9.95 -7.98
C GLU A 48 -9.68 8.60 -7.34
N LYS A 49 -10.96 8.22 -7.43
CA LYS A 49 -11.47 6.96 -6.88
C LYS A 49 -12.07 6.09 -7.96
N GLY A 50 -11.84 4.79 -7.84
CA GLY A 50 -12.42 3.74 -8.64
C GLY A 50 -13.00 2.64 -7.78
N THR A 51 -13.67 1.69 -8.43
CA THR A 51 -14.15 0.47 -7.78
C THR A 51 -13.63 -0.71 -8.57
N THR A 52 -13.10 -1.71 -7.88
CA THR A 52 -12.67 -2.97 -8.47
C THR A 52 -13.22 -4.13 -7.66
N THR A 53 -13.33 -5.30 -8.28
CA THR A 53 -13.82 -6.52 -7.61
C THR A 53 -12.64 -7.40 -7.25
N VAL A 54 -12.46 -7.68 -5.96
CA VAL A 54 -11.47 -8.61 -5.40
C VAL A 54 -12.22 -9.66 -4.58
N ASP A 55 -11.99 -10.94 -4.85
CA ASP A 55 -12.66 -12.06 -4.18
C ASP A 55 -14.19 -11.92 -4.14
N TYR A 56 -14.79 -11.55 -5.28
CA TYR A 56 -16.22 -11.32 -5.45
C TYR A 56 -16.80 -10.16 -4.60
N LYS A 57 -15.94 -9.34 -3.99
CA LYS A 57 -16.33 -8.15 -3.24
C LYS A 57 -15.88 -6.90 -3.97
N ASN A 58 -16.77 -5.92 -4.06
CA ASN A 58 -16.42 -4.62 -4.59
C ASN A 58 -15.66 -3.85 -3.52
N ILE A 59 -14.44 -3.43 -3.86
CA ILE A 59 -13.59 -2.59 -3.03
C ILE A 59 -13.41 -1.22 -3.69
N THR A 60 -13.41 -0.18 -2.86
CA THR A 60 -13.00 1.16 -3.30
C THR A 60 -11.49 1.22 -3.34
N CYS A 61 -10.97 1.76 -4.44
CA CYS A 61 -9.56 2.06 -4.60
C CYS A 61 -9.37 3.53 -4.95
N TRP A 62 -8.23 4.09 -4.57
CA TRP A 62 -7.84 5.44 -4.92
C TRP A 62 -6.60 5.41 -5.80
N TYR A 63 -6.49 6.37 -6.71
CA TYR A 63 -5.36 6.49 -7.61
C TYR A 63 -4.50 7.69 -7.23
N TYR A 64 -3.19 7.45 -7.08
CA TYR A 64 -2.22 8.50 -6.78
C TYR A 64 -0.86 8.18 -7.41
N GLY A 65 -0.39 9.04 -8.33
CA GLY A 65 0.98 9.00 -8.85
C GLY A 65 1.42 7.66 -9.46
N GLY A 66 0.51 6.96 -10.15
CA GLY A 66 0.78 5.62 -10.72
C GLY A 66 0.50 4.46 -9.76
N VAL A 67 -0.07 4.72 -8.59
CA VAL A 67 -0.37 3.72 -7.55
C VAL A 67 -1.86 3.64 -7.30
N TRP A 68 -2.39 2.42 -7.29
CA TRP A 68 -3.71 2.10 -6.77
C TRP A 68 -3.62 1.75 -5.28
N LEU A 69 -4.46 2.40 -4.49
CA LEU A 69 -4.49 2.36 -3.03
C LEU A 69 -5.78 1.70 -2.57
N HIS A 70 -5.67 0.80 -1.60
CA HIS A 70 -6.79 0.25 -0.84
C HIS A 70 -6.39 0.13 0.62
N TYR A 71 -7.29 0.40 1.56
CA TYR A 71 -6.99 0.25 2.98
C TYR A 71 -8.05 -0.57 3.70
N LEU A 72 -7.61 -1.21 4.78
CA LEU A 72 -8.41 -1.99 5.71
C LEU A 72 -8.04 -1.60 7.14
N ILE A 73 -9.00 -1.75 8.06
CA ILE A 73 -8.80 -1.49 9.49
C ILE A 73 -9.13 -2.76 10.25
N ASN A 74 -8.23 -3.17 11.14
CA ASN A 74 -8.39 -4.35 11.98
C ASN A 74 -7.69 -4.12 13.32
N ASN A 75 -8.42 -4.28 14.44
CA ASN A 75 -7.89 -4.28 15.80
C ASN A 75 -6.79 -3.21 16.04
N ASP A 76 -7.14 -1.94 15.81
CA ASP A 76 -6.26 -0.76 16.00
C ASP A 76 -5.08 -0.61 15.04
N ALA A 77 -5.02 -1.43 13.98
CA ALA A 77 -4.07 -1.29 12.89
C ALA A 77 -4.77 -0.90 11.59
N LEU A 78 -4.21 0.11 10.92
CA LEU A 78 -4.58 0.47 9.56
C LEU A 78 -3.59 -0.19 8.59
N SER A 79 -4.11 -1.01 7.68
CA SER A 79 -3.32 -1.65 6.61
C SER A 79 -3.62 -0.96 5.29
N LEU A 80 -2.59 -0.42 4.64
CA LEU A 80 -2.67 0.26 3.35
C LEU A 80 -1.91 -0.55 2.30
N TYR A 81 -2.63 -0.99 1.27
CA TYR A 81 -2.12 -1.70 0.11
C TYR A 81 -1.89 -0.73 -1.04
N MET A 82 -0.68 -0.72 -1.58
CA MET A 82 -0.22 0.12 -2.68
C MET A 82 0.21 -0.78 -3.83
N HIS A 83 -0.55 -0.78 -4.92
CA HIS A 83 -0.27 -1.57 -6.11
C HIS A 83 0.11 -0.67 -7.29
N SER A 84 1.20 -0.99 -7.97
CA SER A 84 1.61 -0.32 -9.20
C SER A 84 2.13 -1.32 -10.22
N SER A 85 2.01 -0.97 -11.50
CA SER A 85 2.36 -1.82 -12.64
C SER A 85 2.99 -0.97 -13.73
N GLY A 86 3.95 -1.54 -14.46
CA GLY A 86 4.62 -0.85 -15.56
C GLY A 86 6.09 -0.57 -15.26
N GLU A 87 6.72 0.20 -16.14
CA GLU A 87 8.16 0.48 -16.10
C GLU A 87 8.54 1.38 -14.90
N ASP A 88 7.65 2.26 -14.48
CA ASP A 88 7.82 3.22 -13.39
C ASP A 88 7.27 2.73 -12.04
N ALA A 89 6.76 1.49 -11.96
CA ALA A 89 6.03 1.00 -10.79
C ALA A 89 6.79 1.15 -9.46
N PHE A 90 8.10 0.89 -9.45
CA PHE A 90 8.92 1.03 -8.25
C PHE A 90 9.08 2.50 -7.83
N ASP A 91 9.22 3.41 -8.78
CA ASP A 91 9.36 4.85 -8.51
C ASP A 91 8.03 5.43 -8.03
N SER A 92 6.92 5.02 -8.65
CA SER A 92 5.56 5.35 -8.20
C SER A 92 5.28 4.88 -6.77
N ILE A 93 5.62 3.63 -6.44
CA ILE A 93 5.47 3.09 -5.07
C ILE A 93 6.35 3.86 -4.09
N HIS A 94 7.61 4.13 -4.45
CA HIS A 94 8.51 4.85 -3.56
C HIS A 94 8.01 6.28 -3.27
N PHE A 95 7.55 6.98 -4.31
CA PHE A 95 6.97 8.30 -4.20
C PHE A 95 5.71 8.29 -3.33
N CYS A 96 4.77 7.38 -3.61
CA CYS A 96 3.53 7.25 -2.84
C CYS A 96 3.80 6.92 -1.37
N ALA A 97 4.65 5.94 -1.09
CA ALA A 97 5.01 5.54 0.28
C ALA A 97 5.63 6.70 1.08
N ARG A 98 6.44 7.54 0.42
CA ARG A 98 7.02 8.74 1.04
C ARG A 98 5.95 9.76 1.41
N GLU A 99 4.97 10.00 0.53
CA GLU A 99 3.88 10.93 0.81
C GLU A 99 2.98 10.42 1.93
N ILE A 100 2.61 9.13 1.91
CA ILE A 100 1.87 8.48 3.00
C ILE A 100 2.59 8.65 4.33
N ALA A 101 3.88 8.33 4.39
CA ALA A 101 4.69 8.52 5.59
C ALA A 101 4.69 9.98 6.05
N ARG A 102 4.82 10.93 5.12
CA ARG A 102 4.85 12.36 5.42
C ARG A 102 3.55 12.83 6.07
N ILE A 103 2.39 12.42 5.53
CA ILE A 103 1.07 12.80 6.06
C ILE A 103 0.88 12.22 7.45
N PHE A 104 1.21 10.95 7.62
CA PHE A 104 1.06 10.26 8.88
C PHE A 104 1.96 10.84 9.96
N TYR A 105 3.27 10.96 9.74
CA TYR A 105 4.19 11.50 10.75
C TYR A 105 3.97 12.99 11.04
N LYS A 106 3.40 13.75 10.11
CA LYS A 106 3.04 15.16 10.34
C LYS A 106 1.87 15.30 11.31
N ASN A 107 0.85 14.45 11.18
CA ASN A 107 -0.36 14.54 12.00
C ASN A 107 -0.29 13.69 13.26
N HIS A 108 0.47 12.60 13.21
CA HIS A 108 0.55 11.58 14.26
C HIS A 108 2.01 11.18 14.52
N PRO A 109 2.78 11.99 15.27
CA PRO A 109 4.22 11.74 15.47
C PRO A 109 4.52 10.46 16.28
N GLY A 110 3.52 9.90 16.97
CA GLY A 110 3.64 8.71 17.82
C GLY A 110 3.34 7.38 17.11
N ILE A 111 3.06 7.38 15.82
CA ILE A 111 2.74 6.13 15.10
C ILE A 111 4.01 5.43 14.61
N ASN A 112 3.86 4.13 14.38
CA ASN A 112 4.84 3.32 13.69
C ASN A 112 4.26 2.82 12.35
N ILE A 113 5.06 2.88 11.29
CA ILE A 113 4.71 2.35 9.99
C ILE A 113 5.65 1.19 9.65
N ARG A 114 5.11 -0.01 9.56
CA ARG A 114 5.82 -1.20 9.07
C ARG A 114 5.52 -1.41 7.60
N TRP A 115 6.57 -1.37 6.78
CA TRP A 115 6.48 -1.63 5.35
C TRP A 115 6.74 -3.12 5.06
N ILE A 116 5.88 -3.74 4.26
CA ILE A 116 5.99 -5.13 3.84
C ILE A 116 5.99 -5.16 2.31
N GLU A 117 7.08 -5.65 1.75
CA GLU A 117 7.26 -5.80 0.32
C GLU A 117 6.66 -7.13 -0.12
N HIS A 118 5.65 -7.10 -0.98
CA HIS A 118 5.02 -8.30 -1.49
C HIS A 118 5.61 -8.66 -2.86
N PRO A 119 6.19 -9.85 -3.03
CA PRO A 119 6.73 -10.27 -4.31
C PRO A 119 5.59 -10.59 -5.28
N HIS A 120 5.21 -9.65 -6.14
CA HIS A 120 4.31 -9.95 -7.25
C HIS A 120 5.04 -10.68 -8.38
N LYS A 121 4.41 -11.74 -8.87
CA LYS A 121 4.61 -12.25 -10.22
C LYS A 121 3.28 -12.02 -10.94
N ARG A 122 3.31 -11.35 -12.10
CA ARG A 122 2.12 -11.08 -12.96
C ARG A 122 1.24 -12.31 -13.22
N ASN A 123 1.80 -13.52 -13.14
CA ASN A 123 1.07 -14.78 -13.31
C ASN A 123 0.16 -15.16 -12.12
N ASN A 124 0.35 -14.57 -10.94
CA ASN A 124 -0.37 -14.98 -9.72
C ASN A 124 -1.65 -14.15 -9.47
N LEU A 125 -1.89 -13.08 -10.22
CA LEU A 125 -3.15 -12.31 -10.16
C LEU A 125 -4.36 -13.09 -10.73
N ARG A 126 -4.14 -14.29 -11.30
CA ARG A 126 -5.20 -15.23 -11.71
C ARG A 126 -5.39 -16.42 -10.76
N GLN A 127 -4.61 -16.53 -9.68
CA GLN A 127 -4.71 -17.62 -8.70
C GLN A 127 -4.69 -17.07 -7.27
N THR A 128 -5.75 -16.36 -6.87
CA THR A 128 -6.17 -16.28 -5.47
C THR A 128 -7.41 -17.14 -5.27
N SER A 129 -7.22 -18.44 -5.54
CA SER A 129 -8.08 -19.60 -5.26
C SER A 129 -7.26 -20.76 -5.83
N ILE A 130 -6.54 -21.55 -5.04
CA ILE A 130 -7.06 -22.69 -4.28
C ILE A 130 -6.01 -22.99 -3.21
N ASN A 131 -6.33 -22.70 -1.95
CA ASN A 131 -5.88 -23.45 -0.77
C ASN A 131 -6.97 -23.25 0.29
N SER A 132 -8.14 -23.76 -0.07
CA SER A 132 -9.22 -24.09 0.87
C SER A 132 -9.54 -25.56 0.61
N GLU A 133 -8.69 -26.45 1.10
CA GLU A 133 -9.10 -27.83 1.40
C GLU A 133 -9.67 -27.84 2.83
N PRO A 134 -10.68 -28.68 3.07
CA PRO A 134 -10.44 -30.09 3.31
C PRO A 134 -11.06 -31.04 2.28
#